data_AF-A0A7Y5QNG7-F1
#
_entry.id   AF-A0A7Y5QNG7-F1
#
_cell.length_a   1.000
_cell.length_b   1.000
_cell.length_c   1.000
_cell.angle_alpha   90.00
_cell.angle_beta   90.00
_cell.angle_gamma   90.00
#
_symmetry.space_group_name_H-M   'P 1'
#
loop_
_entity.id
_entity.type
_entity.pdbx_description
1 polymer ?
#
loop_
_entity_poly.entity_id
_entity_poly.type
_entity_poly.pdbx_seq_one_letter_code
_entity_poly.pdbx_strand_id
1 'polypeptide(L)'
;ITPPPFTGAPSRSLEETREVDNGMQAYARRDFTRAAELLGRAAVTDSSPSVSFYLGVSRLATGDARGALQALAVPRSLLASPYRDDAAFFASKAHLRLGQVDSALAILRAIPPNSPTAPPARALAESLMVRRP
;
A
#
# COMPACT_ATOMS: atom_id res chain seq x y z
N ILE A 1 -9.48 -6.76 4.20
CA ILE A 1 -8.31 -6.42 3.34
C ILE A 1 -7.22 -7.41 3.70
N THR A 2 -6.73 -8.21 2.75
CA THR A 2 -5.63 -9.15 2.99
C THR A 2 -4.30 -8.45 2.66
N PRO A 3 -3.38 -8.28 3.62
CA PRO A 3 -2.09 -7.63 3.39
C PRO A 3 -1.06 -8.57 2.72
N PRO A 4 -0.16 -8.08 1.86
CA PRO A 4 0.94 -8.86 1.29
C PRO A 4 2.04 -9.16 2.32
N PRO A 5 2.81 -10.25 2.17
CA PRO A 5 3.94 -10.57 3.04
C PRO A 5 5.13 -9.60 2.84
N PHE A 6 6.02 -9.51 3.85
CA PHE A 6 7.26 -8.73 3.78
C PHE A 6 8.43 -9.53 3.22
N THR A 7 9.17 -8.94 2.28
CA THR A 7 10.45 -9.46 1.77
C THR A 7 11.52 -8.38 1.98
N GLY A 8 12.39 -8.57 2.98
CA GLY A 8 13.37 -7.56 3.39
C GLY A 8 14.45 -7.26 2.34
N ALA A 9 14.98 -6.03 2.33
CA ALA A 9 16.12 -5.60 1.52
C ALA A 9 17.16 -4.86 2.39
N PRO A 10 18.49 -5.04 2.17
CA PRO A 10 19.51 -4.50 3.06
C PRO A 10 20.13 -3.18 2.55
N SER A 11 20.16 -2.17 3.42
CA SER A 11 21.17 -1.11 3.58
C SER A 11 20.51 0.16 4.14
N ARG A 12 20.52 0.32 5.46
CA ARG A 12 19.99 1.48 6.21
C ARG A 12 20.87 1.75 7.42
N SER A 13 20.84 2.97 7.96
CA SER A 13 21.51 3.26 9.24
C SER A 13 20.86 2.48 10.39
N LEU A 14 21.58 2.25 11.50
CA LEU A 14 21.13 1.34 12.56
C LEU A 14 19.78 1.74 13.21
N GLU A 15 19.49 3.04 13.34
CA GLU A 15 18.23 3.51 13.93
C GLU A 15 17.07 3.47 12.93
N GLU A 16 17.29 3.90 11.69
CA GLU A 16 16.33 3.75 10.58
C GLU A 16 15.96 2.28 10.39
N THR A 17 16.95 1.38 10.50
CA THR A 17 16.73 -0.07 10.42
C THR A 17 15.84 -0.57 11.56
N ARG A 18 16.03 -0.09 12.79
CA ARG A 18 15.25 -0.55 13.95
C ARG A 18 13.77 -0.20 13.85
N GLU A 19 13.43 1.01 13.44
CA GLU A 19 12.02 1.40 13.30
C GLU A 19 11.34 0.67 12.16
N VAL A 20 12.03 0.51 11.02
CA VAL A 20 11.55 -0.28 9.89
C VAL A 20 11.34 -1.73 10.32
N ASP A 21 12.35 -2.37 10.91
CA ASP A 21 12.27 -3.78 11.32
C ASP A 21 11.15 -4.02 12.34
N ASN A 22 11.03 -3.16 13.36
CA ASN A 22 9.97 -3.26 14.34
C ASN A 22 8.59 -3.05 13.68
N GLY A 23 8.47 -2.09 12.77
CA GLY A 23 7.25 -1.84 12.01
C GLY A 23 6.86 -3.02 11.14
N MET A 24 7.84 -3.64 10.47
CA MET A 24 7.62 -4.83 9.65
C MET A 24 7.28 -6.07 10.47
N GLN A 25 7.85 -6.25 11.66
CA GLN A 25 7.45 -7.31 12.57
C GLN A 25 6.03 -7.11 13.11
N ALA A 26 5.64 -5.89 13.46
CA ALA A 26 4.28 -5.56 13.85
C ALA A 26 3.30 -5.88 12.70
N TYR A 27 3.67 -5.50 11.48
CA TYR A 27 2.92 -5.80 10.28
C TYR A 27 2.75 -7.32 10.04
N ALA A 28 3.84 -8.09 10.18
CA ALA A 28 3.81 -9.56 10.06
C ALA A 28 2.91 -10.21 11.12
N ARG A 29 2.85 -9.64 12.33
CA ARG A 29 1.93 -10.04 13.41
C ARG A 29 0.50 -9.52 13.22
N ARG A 30 0.21 -8.82 12.11
CA ARG A 30 -1.08 -8.18 11.81
C ARG A 30 -1.48 -7.09 12.81
N ASP A 31 -0.52 -6.57 13.57
CA ASP A 31 -0.71 -5.38 14.40
C ASP A 31 -0.52 -4.13 13.54
N PHE A 32 -1.54 -3.83 12.73
CA PHE A 32 -1.48 -2.74 11.76
C PHE A 32 -1.46 -1.36 12.40
N THR A 33 -2.02 -1.21 13.61
CA THR A 33 -1.92 0.04 14.37
C THR A 33 -0.47 0.30 14.72
N ARG A 34 0.20 -0.66 15.34
CA ARG A 34 1.60 -0.52 15.72
C ARG A 34 2.53 -0.41 14.50
N ALA A 35 2.22 -1.15 13.43
CA ALA A 35 2.96 -1.04 12.17
C ALA A 35 2.84 0.36 11.57
N ALA A 36 1.64 0.95 11.51
CA ALA A 36 1.43 2.30 10.98
C ALA A 36 2.17 3.37 11.80
N GLU A 37 2.23 3.23 13.12
CA GLU A 37 3.00 4.12 13.99
C GLU A 37 4.51 4.02 13.71
N LEU A 38 5.07 2.81 13.74
CA LEU A 38 6.50 2.56 13.59
C LEU A 38 7.00 2.92 12.20
N LEU A 39 6.29 2.48 11.16
CA LEU A 39 6.62 2.82 9.78
C LEU A 39 6.36 4.29 9.47
N GLY A 40 5.43 4.94 10.18
CA GLY A 40 5.18 6.37 10.08
C GLY A 40 6.35 7.22 10.58
N ARG A 41 6.99 6.79 11.68
CA ARG A 41 8.23 7.42 12.16
C ARG A 41 9.40 7.13 11.22
N ALA A 42 9.56 5.88 10.80
CA ALA A 42 10.60 5.50 9.85
C ALA A 42 10.49 6.27 8.52
N ALA A 43 9.27 6.54 8.03
CA ALA A 43 9.06 7.27 6.77
C ALA A 43 9.55 8.72 6.80
N VAL A 44 9.87 9.29 7.97
CA VAL A 44 10.46 10.63 8.08
C VAL A 44 11.89 10.66 7.55
N THR A 45 12.63 9.56 7.70
CA THR A 45 14.03 9.44 7.30
C THR A 45 14.24 8.44 6.17
N ASP A 46 13.37 7.44 6.05
CA ASP A 46 13.42 6.41 5.03
C ASP A 46 12.31 6.58 3.98
N SER A 47 12.69 7.10 2.82
CA SER A 47 11.83 7.27 1.65
C SER A 47 11.75 6.03 0.74
N SER A 48 12.17 4.86 1.22
CA SER A 48 12.15 3.63 0.43
C SER A 48 10.73 3.25 0.01
N PRO A 49 10.57 2.66 -1.18
CA PRO A 49 9.27 2.19 -1.66
C PRO A 49 8.61 1.17 -0.71
N SER A 50 9.41 0.33 -0.04
CA SER A 50 8.88 -0.66 0.91
C SER A 50 8.22 0.00 2.12
N VAL A 51 8.86 0.98 2.75
CA VAL A 51 8.30 1.66 3.93
C VAL A 51 7.00 2.37 3.58
N SER A 52 7.02 3.12 2.47
CA SER A 52 5.83 3.81 1.95
C SER A 52 4.68 2.83 1.69
N PHE A 53 4.97 1.71 1.04
CA PHE A 53 4.00 0.67 0.73
C PHE A 53 3.39 0.03 1.99
N TYR A 54 4.20 -0.50 2.90
CA TYR A 54 3.69 -1.17 4.10
C TYR A 54 3.03 -0.20 5.09
N LEU A 55 3.49 1.06 5.17
CA LEU A 55 2.79 2.12 5.90
C LEU A 55 1.39 2.34 5.32
N GLY A 56 1.29 2.48 4.00
CA GLY A 56 0.03 2.68 3.30
C GLY A 56 -0.96 1.54 3.51
N VAL A 57 -0.50 0.29 3.42
CA VAL A 57 -1.33 -0.89 3.71
C VAL A 57 -1.77 -0.91 5.17
N SER A 58 -0.88 -0.58 6.12
CA SER A 58 -1.19 -0.54 7.56
C SER A 58 -2.25 0.52 7.89
N ARG A 59 -2.11 1.73 7.33
CA ARG A 59 -3.10 2.80 7.47
C ARG A 59 -4.45 2.42 6.89
N LEU A 60 -4.45 1.77 5.73
CA LEU A 60 -5.69 1.31 5.13
C LEU A 60 -6.38 0.23 5.97
N ALA A 61 -5.61 -0.69 6.57
CA ALA A 61 -6.12 -1.74 7.43
C ALA A 61 -6.75 -1.18 8.71
N THR A 62 -6.20 -0.10 9.26
CA THR A 62 -6.71 0.60 10.46
C THR A 62 -7.84 1.59 10.16
N GLY A 63 -8.19 1.80 8.89
CA GLY A 63 -9.29 2.67 8.48
C GLY A 63 -8.90 4.09 8.08
N ASP A 64 -7.63 4.45 8.22
CA ASP A 64 -7.08 5.71 7.71
C ASP A 64 -6.86 5.65 6.19
N ALA A 65 -7.96 5.71 5.43
CA ALA A 65 -7.90 5.66 3.98
C ALA A 65 -7.22 6.88 3.36
N ARG A 66 -7.30 8.06 4.00
CA ARG A 66 -6.62 9.27 3.50
C ARG A 66 -5.11 9.17 3.69
N GLY A 67 -4.65 8.81 4.89
CA GLY A 67 -3.22 8.63 5.14
C GLY A 67 -2.64 7.43 4.39
N ALA A 68 -3.47 6.42 4.06
CA ALA A 68 -3.07 5.34 3.15
C ALA A 68 -2.78 5.87 1.75
N LEU A 69 -3.65 6.71 1.18
CA LEU A 69 -3.41 7.33 -0.13
C LEU A 69 -2.15 8.20 -0.13
N GLN A 70 -1.89 8.93 0.95
CA GLN A 70 -0.67 9.73 1.07
C GLN A 70 0.60 8.86 1.06
N ALA A 71 0.58 7.73 1.77
CA ALA A 71 1.72 6.82 1.84
C ALA A 71 1.87 5.94 0.57
N LEU A 72 0.78 5.65 -0.14
CA LEU A 72 0.77 4.90 -1.41
C LEU A 72 0.90 5.80 -2.63
N ALA A 73 0.88 7.12 -2.47
CA ALA A 73 1.04 8.06 -3.55
C ALA A 73 2.35 7.75 -4.26
N VAL A 74 2.29 7.39 -5.54
CA VAL A 74 3.41 6.88 -6.32
C VAL A 74 4.41 8.02 -6.56
N PRO A 75 5.50 8.18 -5.79
CA PRO A 75 6.55 9.09 -6.18
C PRO A 75 7.29 8.41 -7.34
N ARG A 76 8.16 9.16 -8.03
CA ARG A 76 9.05 8.57 -9.05
C ARG A 76 9.78 7.31 -8.55
N SER A 77 10.03 7.20 -7.25
CA SER A 77 10.64 6.04 -6.59
C SER A 77 9.78 4.77 -6.60
N LEU A 78 8.44 4.87 -6.59
CA LEU A 78 7.56 3.71 -6.71
C LEU A 78 7.36 3.27 -8.18
N LEU A 79 7.62 4.12 -9.18
CA LEU A 79 7.43 3.78 -10.60
C LEU A 79 8.33 2.63 -11.09
N ALA A 80 9.53 2.51 -10.54
CA ALA A 80 10.46 1.41 -10.82
C ALA A 80 10.47 0.32 -9.73
N SER A 81 9.57 0.43 -8.74
CA SER A 81 9.54 -0.47 -7.60
C SER A 81 8.75 -1.74 -7.92
N PRO A 82 9.14 -2.90 -7.36
CA PRO A 82 8.31 -4.11 -7.42
C PRO A 82 6.93 -3.93 -6.77
N TYR A 83 6.75 -2.92 -5.90
CA TYR A 83 5.48 -2.64 -5.23
C TYR A 83 4.53 -1.75 -6.04
N ARG A 84 4.90 -1.29 -7.24
CA ARG A 84 4.11 -0.31 -8.01
C ARG A 84 2.65 -0.72 -8.19
N ASP A 85 2.44 -1.92 -8.70
CA ASP A 85 1.10 -2.38 -9.10
C ASP A 85 0.27 -2.77 -7.86
N ASP A 86 0.92 -3.35 -6.86
CA ASP A 86 0.29 -3.60 -5.57
C ASP A 86 -0.10 -2.29 -4.88
N ALA A 87 0.76 -1.27 -4.90
CA ALA A 87 0.47 0.05 -4.34
C ALA A 87 -0.73 0.68 -5.05
N ALA A 88 -0.81 0.59 -6.38
CA ALA A 88 -1.97 1.03 -7.15
C ALA A 88 -3.25 0.28 -6.75
N PHE A 89 -3.17 -1.04 -6.55
CA PHE A 89 -4.31 -1.85 -6.11
C PHE A 89 -4.78 -1.48 -4.70
N PHE A 90 -3.86 -1.25 -3.75
CA PHE A 90 -4.21 -0.81 -2.40
C PHE A 90 -4.70 0.65 -2.37
N ALA A 91 -4.16 1.54 -3.21
CA ALA A 91 -4.67 2.89 -3.38
C ALA A 91 -6.10 2.89 -3.91
N SER A 92 -6.41 2.00 -4.86
CA SER A 92 -7.78 1.81 -5.36
C SER A 92 -8.74 1.43 -4.22
N LYS A 93 -8.33 0.52 -3.33
CA LYS A 93 -9.13 0.15 -2.14
C LYS A 93 -9.29 1.32 -1.16
N ALA A 94 -8.28 2.17 -1.02
CA ALA A 94 -8.37 3.36 -0.20
C ALA A 94 -9.37 4.37 -0.79
N HIS A 95 -9.33 4.61 -2.10
CA HIS A 95 -10.35 5.40 -2.81
C HIS A 95 -11.77 4.86 -2.59
N LEU A 96 -11.95 3.53 -2.67
CA LEU A 96 -13.26 2.91 -2.38
C LEU A 96 -13.74 3.19 -0.95
N ARG A 97 -12.85 3.13 0.04
CA ARG A 97 -13.22 3.48 1.43
C ARG A 97 -13.61 4.94 1.61
N LEU A 98 -13.13 5.81 0.73
CA LEU A 98 -13.51 7.23 0.68
C LEU A 98 -14.74 7.50 -0.20
N GLY A 99 -15.39 6.45 -0.74
CA GLY A 99 -16.53 6.59 -1.66
C GLY A 99 -16.14 7.06 -3.08
N GLN A 100 -14.85 7.12 -3.39
CA GLN A 100 -14.32 7.63 -4.66
C GLN A 100 -14.24 6.51 -5.71
N VAL A 101 -15.40 6.01 -6.12
CA VAL A 101 -15.52 4.84 -7.01
C VAL A 101 -14.87 5.08 -8.38
N ASP A 102 -15.03 6.26 -8.97
CA ASP A 102 -14.43 6.59 -10.27
C ASP A 102 -12.89 6.56 -10.21
N SER A 103 -12.30 7.15 -9.17
CA SER A 103 -10.84 7.14 -8.97
C SER A 103 -10.32 5.71 -8.79
N ALA A 104 -11.02 4.90 -7.99
CA ALA A 104 -10.65 3.49 -7.82
C ALA A 104 -10.69 2.72 -9.14
N LEU A 105 -11.75 2.91 -9.94
CA LEU A 105 -11.90 2.22 -11.22
C LEU A 105 -10.83 2.63 -12.23
N ALA A 106 -10.49 3.92 -12.29
CA ALA A 106 -9.44 4.44 -13.16
C ALA A 106 -8.08 3.80 -12.84
N ILE A 107 -7.72 3.72 -11.55
CA ILE A 107 -6.45 3.12 -11.12
C ILE A 107 -6.42 1.62 -11.41
N LEU A 108 -7.50 0.89 -11.11
CA LEU A 108 -7.56 -0.56 -11.37
C LEU A 108 -7.37 -0.90 -12.85
N ARG A 109 -7.91 -0.08 -13.76
CA ARG A 109 -7.78 -0.26 -15.22
C ARG A 109 -6.39 0.06 -15.74
N ALA A 110 -5.62 0.86 -15.01
CA ALA A 110 -4.26 1.23 -15.37
C ALA A 110 -3.21 0.18 -14.96
N ILE A 111 -3.59 -0.84 -14.18
CA ILE A 111 -2.68 -1.94 -13.79
C ILE A 111 -2.38 -2.80 -15.04
N PRO A 112 -1.08 -3.02 -15.37
CA PRO A 112 -0.70 -3.78 -16.56
C PRO A 112 -1.24 -5.22 -16.53
N PRO A 113 -1.73 -5.78 -17.65
CA PRO A 113 -2.34 -7.11 -17.68
C PRO A 113 -1.37 -8.25 -17.36
N ASN A 114 -0.06 -8.04 -17.52
CA ASN A 114 1.01 -8.97 -17.15
C ASN A 114 1.44 -8.86 -15.69
N SER A 115 0.87 -7.92 -14.92
CA SER A 115 1.15 -7.77 -13.50
C SER A 115 0.55 -8.93 -12.69
N PRO A 116 1.25 -9.45 -11.67
CA PRO A 116 0.66 -10.39 -10.70
C PRO A 116 -0.61 -9.84 -10.02
N THR A 117 -0.74 -8.52 -9.92
CA THR A 117 -1.87 -7.82 -9.33
C THR A 117 -3.05 -7.65 -10.31
N ALA A 118 -2.88 -7.96 -11.59
CA ALA A 118 -3.90 -7.75 -12.61
C ALA A 118 -5.17 -8.60 -12.42
N PRO A 119 -5.09 -9.92 -12.13
CA PRO A 119 -6.30 -10.72 -11.89
C PRO A 119 -7.19 -10.19 -10.75
N PRO A 120 -6.66 -9.91 -9.53
CA PRO A 120 -7.49 -9.34 -8.47
C PRO A 120 -7.94 -7.89 -8.76
N ALA A 121 -7.15 -7.10 -9.49
CA ALA A 121 -7.56 -5.76 -9.89
C ALA A 121 -8.75 -5.78 -10.86
N ARG A 122 -8.72 -6.64 -11.87
CA ARG A 122 -9.82 -6.81 -12.84
C ARG A 122 -11.10 -7.29 -12.15
N ALA A 123 -11.00 -8.31 -11.30
CA ALA A 123 -12.15 -8.82 -10.55
C ALA A 123 -12.80 -7.73 -9.68
N LEU A 124 -11.98 -6.88 -9.04
CA LEU A 124 -12.49 -5.74 -8.27
C LEU A 124 -13.17 -4.72 -9.18
N ALA A 125 -12.55 -4.35 -10.31
CA ALA A 125 -13.13 -3.40 -11.26
C ALA A 125 -14.49 -3.85 -11.81
N GLU A 126 -14.60 -5.13 -12.20
CA GLU A 126 -15.85 -5.73 -12.67
C GLU A 126 -16.94 -5.66 -11.59
N SER A 127 -16.60 -5.98 -10.34
CA SER A 127 -17.55 -5.92 -9.22
C SER A 127 -18.10 -4.51 -8.97
N LEU A 128 -17.31 -3.47 -9.24
CA LEU A 128 -17.72 -2.07 -9.09
C LEU A 128 -18.66 -1.64 -10.22
N MET A 129 -18.47 -2.17 -11.43
CA MET A 129 -19.29 -1.84 -12.58
C MET A 129 -20.71 -2.43 -12.46
N VAL A 130 -20.83 -3.65 -11.92
CA VAL A 130 -22.13 -4.31 -11.71
C VAL A 130 -22.95 -3.63 -10.61
N ARG A 131 -22.30 -2.97 -9.64
CA ARG A 131 -22.94 -2.36 -8.47
C ARG A 131 -23.26 -0.86 -8.65
N ARG A 132 -23.03 -0.30 -9.84
CA ARG A 132 -23.46 1.07 -10.14
C ARG A 132 -24.98 1.07 -10.34
N PRO A 133 -25.74 1.86 -9.57
CA PRO A 133 -27.17 2.04 -9.79
C PRO A 133 -27.44 2.74 -11.13
#